data_AF-C4RIZ2-F1
#
_entry.id   AF-C4RIZ2-F1
#
_cell.length_a   1.000
_cell.length_b   1.000
_cell.length_c   1.000
_cell.angle_alpha   90.00
_cell.angle_beta   90.00
_cell.angle_gamma   90.00
#
_symmetry.space_group_name_H-M   'P 1'
#
loop_
_entity.id
_entity.type
_entity.pdbx_description
1 polymer ?
#
loop_
_entity_poly.entity_id
_entity_poly.type
_entity_poly.pdbx_seq_one_letter_code
_entity_poly.pdbx_strand_id
1 'polypeptide(L)'
;MAWQRPPSLPRRPPPAARSSTYQQGVKDYVDLLVANGINVILDLHWNWGAYTNSPDWHCKDEHATCQKPMPDARYAPQFWTGVANTFKGNDAVVFDLFNEPYPDMPAEWNKTLGWQCLRDGGTCAGLPYEAAGMQDLVLVVGKVVPGVRPVAPRNRLVATCAVRPSSSCAPCQ
;
A
#
# COMPACT_ATOMS: atom_id res chain seq x y z
N MET A 1 18.37 -13.07 22.65
CA MET A 1 19.48 -12.25 22.11
C MET A 1 20.19 -13.10 21.08
N ALA A 2 20.35 -12.54 19.87
CA ALA A 2 21.15 -13.01 18.73
C ALA A 2 20.94 -14.45 18.20
N TRP A 3 20.62 -14.54 16.91
CA TRP A 3 20.88 -15.74 16.13
C TRP A 3 21.98 -15.44 15.11
N GLN A 4 23.11 -16.11 15.25
CA GLN A 4 24.11 -16.33 14.19
C GLN A 4 24.37 -17.83 14.06
N ARG A 5 24.44 -18.35 12.81
CA ARG A 5 25.63 -19.05 12.23
C ARG A 5 25.39 -19.48 10.75
N PRO A 6 26.47 -19.80 9.98
CA PRO A 6 26.66 -19.57 8.53
C PRO A 6 26.78 -20.91 7.75
N PRO A 7 27.66 -21.08 6.73
CA PRO A 7 27.59 -20.67 5.33
C PRO A 7 27.38 -21.87 4.38
N SER A 8 26.40 -21.78 3.48
CA SER A 8 26.38 -22.44 2.16
C SER A 8 25.09 -22.02 1.44
N LEU A 9 25.17 -21.05 0.54
CA LEU A 9 24.08 -20.76 -0.41
C LEU A 9 24.07 -21.93 -1.42
N PRO A 10 22.94 -22.63 -1.63
CA PRO A 10 21.90 -22.07 -2.50
C PRO A 10 20.45 -22.53 -2.18
N ARG A 11 19.52 -21.57 -2.24
CA ARG A 11 18.15 -21.65 -2.81
C ARG A 11 17.46 -20.32 -2.52
N ARG A 12 16.76 -19.76 -3.52
CA ARG A 12 15.97 -18.53 -3.35
C ARG A 12 15.01 -18.74 -2.15
N PRO A 13 14.97 -17.83 -1.16
CA PRO A 13 14.14 -18.04 0.01
C PRO A 13 12.67 -18.22 -0.40
N PRO A 14 11.89 -19.03 0.35
CA PRO A 14 10.48 -19.17 0.09
C PRO A 14 9.80 -17.80 0.07
N PRO A 15 8.73 -17.62 -0.70
CA PRO A 15 8.12 -16.31 -0.89
C PRO A 15 7.74 -15.59 0.42
N ALA A 16 7.26 -16.33 1.43
CA ALA A 16 6.98 -15.79 2.77
C ALA A 16 8.24 -15.32 3.52
N ALA A 17 9.39 -15.99 3.32
CA ALA A 17 10.66 -15.51 3.87
C ALA A 17 11.08 -14.20 3.17
N ARG A 18 10.88 -14.08 1.85
CA ARG A 18 11.15 -12.85 1.09
C ARG A 18 10.26 -11.69 1.53
N SER A 19 8.97 -11.93 1.80
CA SER A 19 8.06 -10.90 2.31
C SER A 19 8.44 -10.46 3.72
N SER A 20 8.83 -11.39 4.61
CA SER A 20 9.28 -11.05 5.97
C SER A 20 10.58 -10.24 5.98
N THR A 21 11.55 -10.57 5.13
CA THR A 21 12.80 -9.80 4.99
C THR A 21 12.53 -8.40 4.46
N TYR A 22 11.62 -8.27 3.48
CA TYR A 22 11.23 -6.97 2.95
C TYR A 22 10.54 -6.11 4.02
N GLN A 23 9.55 -6.67 4.72
CA GLN A 23 8.84 -5.97 5.80
C GLN A 23 9.78 -5.54 6.92
N GLN A 24 10.73 -6.39 7.31
CA GLN A 24 11.74 -6.04 8.30
C GLN A 24 12.64 -4.91 7.80
N GLY A 25 13.09 -4.95 6.55
CA GLY A 25 13.91 -3.88 5.97
C GLY A 25 13.18 -2.54 5.92
N VAL A 26 11.88 -2.54 5.58
CA VAL A 26 11.04 -1.32 5.64
C VAL A 26 10.95 -0.82 7.08
N LYS A 27 10.70 -1.71 8.04
CA LYS A 27 10.62 -1.34 9.47
C LYS A 27 11.94 -0.75 9.97
N ASP A 28 13.06 -1.38 9.69
CA ASP A 28 14.39 -0.91 10.12
C ASP A 28 14.71 0.47 9.54
N TYR A 29 14.30 0.73 8.28
CA TYR A 29 14.50 2.03 7.65
C TYR A 29 13.60 3.12 8.27
N VAL A 30 12.33 2.79 8.55
CA VAL A 30 11.43 3.71 9.27
C VAL A 30 11.99 4.03 10.66
N ASP A 31 12.44 3.03 11.41
CA ASP A 31 13.02 3.21 12.74
C ASP A 31 14.28 4.11 12.68
N LEU A 32 15.12 3.95 11.67
CA LEU A 32 16.28 4.81 11.43
C LEU A 32 15.87 6.27 11.20
N LEU A 33 14.88 6.52 10.33
CA LEU A 33 14.42 7.89 10.03
C LEU A 33 13.79 8.55 11.27
N VAL A 34 12.96 7.80 12.00
CA VAL A 34 12.31 8.29 13.23
C VAL A 34 13.34 8.58 14.32
N ALA A 35 14.36 7.73 14.49
CA ALA A 35 15.47 7.98 15.42
C ALA A 35 16.27 9.26 15.09
N ASN A 36 16.23 9.71 13.84
CA ASN A 36 16.83 10.96 13.37
C ASN A 36 15.84 12.14 13.33
N GLY A 37 14.65 12.00 13.94
CA GLY A 37 13.67 13.08 14.05
C GLY A 37 12.87 13.37 12.77
N ILE A 38 12.88 12.44 11.81
CA ILE A 38 12.16 12.54 10.54
C ILE A 38 10.81 11.80 10.67
N ASN A 39 9.73 12.47 10.28
CA ASN A 39 8.44 11.80 10.15
C ASN A 39 8.40 11.01 8.83
N VAL A 40 7.84 9.81 8.84
CA VAL A 40 7.82 8.91 7.68
C VAL A 40 6.41 8.80 7.12
N ILE A 41 6.25 9.06 5.84
CA ILE A 41 5.03 8.74 5.08
C ILE A 41 5.26 7.38 4.41
N LEU A 42 4.41 6.40 4.72
CA LEU A 42 4.36 5.13 3.99
C LEU A 42 3.23 5.21 2.96
N ASP A 43 3.54 4.96 1.69
CA ASP A 43 2.57 4.99 0.60
C ASP A 43 2.36 3.62 -0.06
N LEU A 44 1.10 3.32 -0.42
CA LEU A 44 0.79 2.23 -1.34
C LEU A 44 0.99 2.73 -2.76
N HIS A 45 2.19 2.48 -3.29
CA HIS A 45 2.57 3.01 -4.59
C HIS A 45 1.96 2.22 -5.75
N TRP A 46 2.10 0.89 -5.69
CA TRP A 46 1.64 -0.05 -6.70
C TRP A 46 0.83 -1.15 -6.04
N ASN A 47 -0.25 -1.59 -6.68
CA ASN A 47 -1.19 -2.56 -6.13
C ASN A 47 -1.52 -3.68 -7.14
N TRP A 48 -2.16 -4.74 -6.64
CA TRP A 48 -2.69 -5.79 -7.50
C TRP A 48 -3.94 -5.28 -8.24
N GLY A 49 -4.28 -5.86 -9.39
CA GLY A 49 -5.50 -5.53 -10.13
C GLY A 49 -5.27 -5.61 -11.62
N ALA A 50 -5.90 -6.60 -12.26
CA ALA A 50 -5.81 -6.79 -13.71
C ALA A 50 -6.53 -5.66 -14.45
N TYR A 51 -5.81 -4.64 -14.93
CA TYR A 51 -6.39 -3.54 -15.71
C TYR A 51 -6.40 -3.91 -17.20
N THR A 52 -7.14 -4.96 -17.54
CA THR A 52 -7.08 -5.63 -18.86
C THR A 52 -7.48 -4.76 -20.04
N ASN A 53 -8.32 -3.75 -19.79
CA ASN A 53 -8.74 -2.74 -20.77
C ASN A 53 -7.93 -1.44 -20.70
N SER A 54 -6.77 -1.42 -20.02
CA SER A 54 -5.92 -0.22 -19.98
C SER A 54 -5.44 0.17 -21.39
N PRO A 55 -5.15 1.45 -21.65
CA PRO A 55 -4.43 1.84 -22.85
C PRO A 55 -3.06 1.18 -22.95
N ASP A 56 -2.51 1.11 -24.16
CA ASP A 56 -1.25 0.42 -24.43
C ASP A 56 -0.02 1.07 -23.78
N TRP A 57 -0.11 2.37 -23.45
CA TRP A 57 0.92 3.08 -22.68
C TRP A 57 0.84 2.80 -21.17
N HIS A 58 -0.10 1.99 -20.73
CA HIS A 58 -0.32 1.64 -19.33
C HIS A 58 -0.26 0.11 -19.12
N CYS A 59 0.02 -0.30 -17.89
CA CYS A 59 0.17 -1.71 -17.55
C CYS A 59 -1.19 -2.44 -17.43
N LYS A 60 -1.25 -3.61 -18.07
CA LYS A 60 -2.41 -4.53 -18.04
C LYS A 60 -2.26 -5.66 -17.02
N ASP A 61 -1.03 -6.01 -16.67
CA ASP A 61 -0.67 -7.10 -15.77
C ASP A 61 -1.33 -6.95 -14.38
N GLU A 62 -1.73 -8.05 -13.78
CA GLU A 62 -2.44 -8.04 -12.50
C GLU A 62 -1.54 -7.81 -11.29
N HIS A 63 -0.23 -8.03 -11.41
CA HIS A 63 0.69 -7.92 -10.30
C HIS A 63 1.02 -6.46 -9.98
N ALA A 64 1.49 -6.22 -8.75
CA ALA A 64 1.90 -4.91 -8.27
C ALA A 64 3.25 -4.44 -8.87
N THR A 65 3.35 -4.37 -10.20
CA THR A 65 4.52 -3.92 -10.96
C THR A 65 4.36 -2.49 -11.51
N CYS A 66 3.22 -1.86 -11.26
CA CYS A 66 2.88 -0.54 -11.74
C CYS A 66 1.70 0.02 -10.93
N GLN A 67 1.45 1.32 -11.07
CA GLN A 67 0.31 1.98 -10.45
C GLN A 67 -0.97 1.60 -11.20
N LYS A 68 -2.09 1.47 -10.49
CA LYS A 68 -3.44 1.29 -11.06
C LYS A 68 -4.29 2.54 -10.80
N PRO A 69 -5.44 2.73 -11.49
CA PRO A 69 -6.26 3.92 -11.26
C PRO A 69 -6.78 4.05 -9.82
N MET A 70 -6.99 2.90 -9.17
CA MET A 70 -7.48 2.77 -7.79
C MET A 70 -6.82 1.59 -7.07
N PRO A 71 -6.72 1.61 -5.73
CA PRO A 71 -6.35 0.43 -4.95
C PRO A 71 -7.39 -0.68 -5.15
N ASP A 72 -6.97 -1.95 -5.10
CA ASP A 72 -7.89 -3.08 -5.26
C ASP A 72 -8.55 -3.48 -3.93
N ALA A 73 -9.84 -3.81 -3.99
CA ALA A 73 -10.61 -4.26 -2.83
C ALA A 73 -10.14 -5.61 -2.28
N ARG A 74 -9.44 -6.41 -3.09
CA ARG A 74 -9.03 -7.77 -2.73
C ARG A 74 -7.89 -7.79 -1.73
N TYR A 75 -6.87 -6.95 -1.92
CA TYR A 75 -5.62 -7.00 -1.15
C TYR A 75 -5.24 -5.68 -0.48
N ALA A 76 -5.67 -4.51 -0.97
CA ALA A 76 -5.30 -3.24 -0.33
C ALA A 76 -5.78 -3.14 1.13
N PRO A 77 -7.00 -3.59 1.52
CA PRO A 77 -7.40 -3.61 2.93
C PRO A 77 -6.51 -4.49 3.81
N GLN A 78 -6.13 -5.68 3.34
CA GLN A 78 -5.25 -6.59 4.09
C GLN A 78 -3.84 -6.01 4.23
N PHE A 79 -3.33 -5.43 3.14
CA PHE A 79 -2.04 -4.73 3.12
C PHE A 79 -2.01 -3.62 4.18
N TRP A 80 -3.00 -2.73 4.18
CA TRP A 80 -3.07 -1.62 5.12
C TRP A 80 -3.27 -2.08 6.57
N THR A 81 -4.02 -3.16 6.79
CA THR A 81 -4.11 -3.79 8.11
C THR A 81 -2.74 -4.24 8.61
N GLY A 82 -1.92 -4.86 7.75
CA GLY A 82 -0.57 -5.32 8.12
C GLY A 82 0.39 -4.16 8.41
N VAL A 83 0.39 -3.12 7.56
CA VAL A 83 1.21 -1.92 7.76
C VAL A 83 0.81 -1.20 9.05
N ALA A 84 -0.50 -0.99 9.27
CA ALA A 84 -1.00 -0.32 10.46
C ALA A 84 -0.66 -1.08 11.75
N ASN A 85 -0.73 -2.42 11.74
CA ASN A 85 -0.32 -3.23 12.89
C ASN A 85 1.18 -3.13 13.17
N THR A 86 2.00 -3.08 12.12
CA THR A 86 3.47 -2.98 12.25
C THR A 86 3.90 -1.68 12.91
N PHE A 87 3.25 -0.56 12.57
CA PHE A 87 3.63 0.78 13.02
C PHE A 87 2.70 1.36 14.08
N LYS A 88 1.81 0.55 14.65
CA LYS A 88 0.89 0.98 15.71
C LYS A 88 1.68 1.55 16.89
N GLY A 89 1.30 2.76 17.33
CA GLY A 89 1.93 3.47 18.43
C GLY A 89 3.17 4.30 18.06
N ASN A 90 3.55 4.33 16.78
CA ASN A 90 4.58 5.24 16.29
C ASN A 90 3.96 6.51 15.71
N ASP A 91 3.87 7.57 16.51
CA ASP A 91 3.25 8.85 16.12
C ASP A 91 4.05 9.64 15.07
N ALA A 92 5.25 9.19 14.70
CA ALA A 92 6.04 9.77 13.62
C ALA A 92 5.73 9.15 12.24
N VAL A 93 4.89 8.10 12.19
CA VAL A 93 4.50 7.43 10.95
C VAL A 93 3.14 7.92 10.48
N VAL A 94 3.08 8.31 9.21
CA VAL A 94 1.89 8.76 8.48
C VAL A 94 1.59 7.74 7.37
N PHE A 95 0.31 7.49 7.13
CA PHE A 95 -0.14 6.57 6.09
C PHE A 95 -0.74 7.35 4.92
N ASP A 96 -0.11 7.27 3.75
CA ASP A 96 -0.65 7.76 2.48
C ASP A 96 -1.30 6.60 1.73
N LEU A 97 -2.63 6.54 1.78
CA LEU A 97 -3.39 5.32 1.51
C LEU A 97 -3.27 4.83 0.06
N PHE A 98 -2.97 5.73 -0.89
CA PHE A 98 -2.73 5.40 -2.29
C PHE A 98 -2.08 6.55 -3.03
N ASN A 99 -1.01 6.26 -3.77
CA ASN A 99 -0.34 7.27 -4.60
C ASN A 99 -1.20 7.62 -5.83
N GLU A 100 -1.44 8.92 -6.04
CA GLU A 100 -2.07 9.52 -7.24
C GLU A 100 -3.26 8.73 -7.83
N PRO A 101 -4.44 8.70 -7.20
CA PRO A 101 -5.63 8.09 -7.79
C PRO A 101 -6.10 8.85 -9.04
N TYR A 102 -6.44 8.12 -10.10
CA TYR A 102 -6.98 8.66 -11.36
C TYR A 102 -8.19 7.87 -11.90
N PRO A 103 -9.26 7.66 -11.10
CA PRO A 103 -10.43 6.86 -11.47
C PRO A 103 -11.33 7.49 -12.55
N ASP A 104 -11.17 8.77 -12.87
CA ASP A 104 -11.90 9.43 -13.95
C ASP A 104 -11.43 8.94 -15.32
N MET A 105 -10.14 8.66 -15.50
CA MET A 105 -9.58 8.16 -16.76
C MET A 105 -10.26 6.86 -17.26
N PRO A 106 -10.40 5.77 -16.49
CA PRO A 106 -11.16 4.59 -16.93
C PRO A 106 -12.66 4.89 -17.10
N ALA A 107 -13.19 5.89 -16.39
CA ALA A 107 -14.58 6.34 -16.50
C ALA A 107 -14.79 7.38 -17.61
N GLU A 108 -14.03 7.30 -18.72
CA GLU A 108 -14.12 8.21 -19.86
C GLU A 108 -13.96 9.70 -19.48
N TRP A 109 -13.08 9.98 -18.52
CA TRP A 109 -12.82 11.30 -17.94
C TRP A 109 -14.03 11.93 -17.23
N ASN A 110 -15.01 11.12 -16.84
CA ASN A 110 -16.15 11.58 -16.06
C ASN A 110 -15.75 11.81 -14.60
N LYS A 111 -15.57 13.08 -14.25
CA LYS A 111 -15.16 13.50 -12.90
C LYS A 111 -16.13 13.09 -11.79
N THR A 112 -17.43 13.03 -12.08
CA THR A 112 -18.45 12.63 -11.09
C THR A 112 -18.31 11.16 -10.75
N LEU A 113 -18.19 10.30 -11.77
CA LEU A 113 -17.96 8.86 -11.58
C LEU A 113 -16.60 8.59 -10.96
N GLY A 114 -15.56 9.32 -11.38
CA GLY A 114 -14.22 9.23 -10.78
C GLY A 114 -14.23 9.56 -9.29
N TRP A 115 -14.88 10.67 -8.90
CA TRP A 115 -15.02 11.03 -7.48
C TRP A 115 -15.82 9.99 -6.67
N GLN A 116 -16.92 9.47 -7.22
CA GLN A 116 -17.71 8.43 -6.56
C GLN A 116 -16.89 7.16 -6.35
N CYS A 117 -16.14 6.72 -7.37
CA CYS A 117 -15.23 5.59 -7.26
C CYS A 117 -14.14 5.83 -6.22
N LEU A 118 -13.53 7.02 -6.22
CA LEU A 118 -12.50 7.38 -5.23
C LEU A 118 -13.02 7.27 -3.79
N ARG A 119 -14.23 7.79 -3.55
CA ARG A 119 -14.84 7.84 -2.22
C ARG A 119 -15.33 6.47 -1.76
N ASP A 120 -16.11 5.80 -2.61
CA ASP A 120 -16.95 4.66 -2.25
C ASP A 120 -16.34 3.30 -2.66
N GLY A 121 -15.47 3.27 -3.67
CA GLY A 121 -14.94 2.03 -4.22
C GLY A 121 -16.03 1.15 -4.87
N GLY A 122 -15.83 -0.17 -4.81
CA GLY A 122 -16.69 -1.18 -5.41
C GLY A 122 -16.50 -1.32 -6.92
N THR A 123 -17.59 -1.63 -7.62
CA THR A 123 -17.61 -1.73 -9.09
C THR A 123 -17.59 -0.33 -9.69
N CYS A 124 -16.43 0.09 -10.18
CA CYS A 124 -16.25 1.39 -10.81
C CYS A 124 -16.33 1.33 -12.34
N ALA A 125 -16.84 2.40 -12.96
CA ALA A 125 -16.93 2.51 -14.42
C ALA A 125 -15.55 2.35 -15.09
N GLY A 126 -15.47 1.45 -16.07
CA GLY A 126 -14.26 1.17 -16.84
C GLY A 126 -13.14 0.45 -16.07
N LEU A 127 -13.33 0.14 -14.78
CA LEU A 127 -12.41 -0.67 -14.01
C LEU A 127 -12.85 -2.13 -13.99
N PRO A 128 -12.02 -3.07 -14.47
CA PRO A 128 -12.35 -4.51 -14.52
C PRO A 128 -12.11 -5.23 -13.19
N TYR A 129 -11.61 -4.54 -12.17
CA TYR A 129 -11.42 -5.04 -10.82
C TYR A 129 -12.19 -4.17 -9.82
N GLU A 130 -12.63 -4.78 -8.72
CA GLU A 130 -13.28 -4.06 -7.62
C GLU A 130 -12.28 -3.13 -6.92
N ALA A 131 -12.62 -1.85 -6.82
CA ALA A 131 -11.79 -0.84 -6.17
C ALA A 131 -12.05 -0.79 -4.66
N ALA A 132 -11.01 -0.60 -3.85
CA ALA A 132 -11.18 -0.17 -2.47
C ALA A 132 -11.44 1.35 -2.45
N GLY A 133 -12.52 1.79 -1.81
CA GLY A 133 -12.77 3.22 -1.62
C GLY A 133 -11.80 3.81 -0.59
N MET A 134 -11.48 5.10 -0.72
CA MET A 134 -10.64 5.78 0.29
C MET A 134 -11.31 5.76 1.66
N GLN A 135 -12.65 5.78 1.73
CA GLN A 135 -13.38 5.66 2.98
C GLN A 135 -13.15 4.30 3.65
N ASP A 136 -13.10 3.21 2.87
CA ASP A 136 -12.81 1.86 3.38
C ASP A 136 -11.40 1.79 3.93
N LEU A 137 -10.41 2.31 3.21
CA LEU A 137 -9.01 2.28 3.63
C LEU A 137 -8.77 3.11 4.91
N VAL A 138 -9.40 4.28 5.04
CA VAL A 138 -9.37 5.07 6.29
C VAL A 138 -9.96 4.27 7.45
N LEU A 139 -11.10 3.59 7.24
CA LEU A 139 -11.73 2.77 8.28
C LEU A 139 -10.88 1.57 8.67
N VAL A 140 -10.22 0.92 7.71
CA VAL A 140 -9.29 -0.20 7.94
C VAL A 140 -8.14 0.24 8.85
N VAL A 141 -7.47 1.35 8.51
CA VAL A 141 -6.35 1.85 9.32
C VAL A 141 -6.84 2.34 10.69
N GLY A 142 -7.97 3.05 10.73
CA GLY A 142 -8.57 3.58 11.96
C GLY A 142 -9.01 2.52 12.97
N LYS A 143 -9.38 1.31 12.52
CA LYS A 143 -9.66 0.16 13.39
C LYS A 143 -8.41 -0.33 14.13
N VAL A 144 -7.22 -0.21 13.52
CA VAL A 144 -5.96 -0.69 14.09
C VAL A 144 -5.30 0.40 14.96
N VAL A 145 -5.32 1.64 14.47
CA VAL A 145 -4.73 2.82 15.10
C VAL A 145 -5.85 3.82 15.44
N PRO A 146 -6.46 3.71 16.64
CA PRO A 146 -7.51 4.64 17.06
C PRO A 146 -6.98 6.07 17.12
N GLY A 147 -7.72 7.03 16.55
CA GLY A 147 -7.36 8.44 16.58
C GLY A 147 -6.44 8.91 15.44
N VAL A 148 -6.32 8.13 14.35
CA VAL A 148 -5.81 8.66 13.07
C VAL A 148 -6.62 9.90 12.68
N ARG A 149 -5.93 11.02 12.51
CA ARG A 149 -6.49 12.30 12.07
C ARG A 149 -5.80 12.72 10.78
N PRO A 150 -6.46 13.52 9.93
CA PRO A 150 -5.77 14.22 8.84
C PRO A 150 -4.53 14.94 9.37
N VAL A 151 -3.41 14.82 8.66
CA VAL A 151 -2.14 15.40 9.11
C VAL A 151 -2.27 16.92 9.16
N ALA A 152 -2.14 17.49 10.36
CA ALA A 152 -1.93 18.93 10.50
C ALA A 152 -0.49 19.27 10.08
N PRO A 153 -0.27 20.36 9.32
CA PRO A 153 1.08 20.77 8.93
C PRO A 153 1.92 21.03 10.19
N ARG A 154 2.97 20.24 10.38
CA ARG A 154 4.00 20.48 11.39
C ARG A 154 5.32 20.76 10.66
N ASN A 155 6.08 21.73 11.14
CA ASN A 155 7.44 22.01 10.65
C ASN A 155 8.40 20.90 11.12
N ARG A 156 8.32 19.72 10.50
CA ARG A 156 9.28 18.63 10.64
C ARG A 156 9.68 18.12 9.26
N LEU A 157 10.89 17.58 9.15
CA LEU A 157 11.33 16.86 7.96
C LEU A 157 10.44 15.64 7.74
N VAL A 158 10.05 15.42 6.49
CA VAL A 158 9.17 14.33 6.06
C VAL A 158 9.90 13.54 4.98
N ALA A 159 9.87 12.21 5.08
CA ALA A 159 10.36 11.30 4.05
C ALA A 159 9.27 10.35 3.59
N THR A 160 9.14 10.16 2.28
CA THR A 160 8.17 9.22 1.68
C THR A 160 8.85 7.89 1.37
N CYS A 161 8.20 6.80 1.76
CA CYS A 161 8.67 5.43 1.56
C CYS A 161 7.59 4.62 0.84
N ALA A 162 7.84 4.31 -0.44
CA ALA A 162 6.99 3.46 -1.25
C ALA A 162 7.05 2.00 -0.78
N VAL A 163 5.91 1.50 -0.28
CA VAL A 163 5.77 0.12 0.14
C VAL A 163 5.05 -0.68 -0.94
N ARG A 164 5.65 -1.78 -1.39
CA ARG A 164 5.09 -2.63 -2.44
C ARG A 164 4.53 -3.93 -1.85
N PRO A 165 3.33 -4.37 -2.26
CA PRO A 165 2.87 -5.73 -2.02
C PRO A 165 3.86 -6.72 -2.66
N SER A 166 4.39 -7.67 -1.88
CA SER A 166 5.19 -8.75 -2.45
C SER A 166 4.27 -9.69 -3.25
N SER A 167 4.68 -10.07 -4.47
CA SER A 167 3.96 -10.96 -5.40
C SER A 167 3.84 -12.42 -4.95
N SER A 168 3.65 -12.63 -3.65
CA SER A 168 3.50 -13.95 -3.07
C SER A 168 2.59 -13.95 -1.86
N CYS A 169 1.32 -13.67 -2.10
CA CYS A 169 0.24 -14.26 -1.32
C CYS A 169 0.02 -15.68 -1.84
N ALA A 170 0.61 -16.68 -1.20
CA ALA A 170 0.02 -18.02 -1.27
C ALA A 170 -1.28 -17.97 -0.44
N PRO A 171 -2.39 -18.54 -0.91
CA PRO A 171 -3.62 -18.61 -0.12
C PRO A 171 -3.33 -19.36 1.19
N CYS A 172 -3.78 -18.80 2.30
CA CYS A 172 -3.90 -19.56 3.55
C CYS A 172 -5.04 -20.56 3.36
N GLN A 173 -4.66 -21.80 3.07
CA GLN A 173 -5.43 -23.05 3.03
C GLN A 173 -6.62 -23.11 2.06
#